data_AF-A0A497BFF8-F1
#
_entry.id   AF-A0A497BFF8-F1
#
_cell.length_a   1.000
_cell.length_b   1.000
_cell.length_c   1.000
_cell.angle_alpha   90.00
_cell.angle_beta   90.00
_cell.angle_gamma   90.00
#
_symmetry.space_group_name_H-M   'P 1'
#
loop_
_entity.id
_entity.type
_entity.pdbx_description
1 polymer ?
#
loop_
_entity_poly.entity_id
_entity_poly.type
_entity_poly.pdbx_seq_one_letter_code
_entity_poly.pdbx_strand_id
1 'polypeptide(L)'
;MPVLVDHNFPHDGDMTVLNIAAEPISGVTIRIFDHTAFFAGDLDSWEAETVTDMDGNWLDPIYLDEARTWVVHFQKLNEYGPDHLEITT
;
A
#
# COMPACT_ATOMS: atom_id res chain seq x y z
N MET A 1 -7.65 13.30 -13.40
CA MET A 1 -6.60 12.45 -13.99
C MET A 1 -6.28 11.35 -12.99
N PRO A 2 -5.85 10.14 -13.41
CA PRO A 2 -5.43 9.15 -12.43
C PRO A 2 -4.18 9.63 -11.69
N VAL A 3 -4.11 9.36 -10.39
CA VAL A 3 -2.95 9.65 -9.54
C VAL A 3 -2.08 8.40 -9.46
N LEU A 4 -0.79 8.55 -9.78
CA LEU A 4 0.18 7.46 -9.63
C LEU A 4 0.57 7.38 -8.16
N VAL A 5 0.35 6.21 -7.58
CA VAL A 5 0.65 5.88 -6.19
C VAL A 5 1.66 4.75 -6.17
N ASP A 6 2.78 4.99 -5.51
CA ASP A 6 3.87 4.02 -5.30
C ASP A 6 4.57 4.28 -3.95
N HIS A 7 5.71 3.64 -3.73
CA HIS A 7 6.53 3.79 -2.53
C HIS A 7 6.97 5.23 -2.20
N ASN A 8 6.82 6.20 -3.13
CA ASN A 8 7.18 7.61 -2.96
C ASN A 8 5.97 8.55 -2.84
N PHE A 9 4.78 7.99 -2.60
CA PHE A 9 3.58 8.79 -2.38
C PHE A 9 3.25 8.93 -0.88
N PRO A 10 2.86 10.12 -0.38
CA PRO A 10 2.86 11.41 -1.06
C PRO A 10 4.25 12.06 -1.17
N HIS A 11 5.23 11.60 -0.40
CA HIS A 11 6.64 12.01 -0.49
C HIS A 11 7.57 10.81 -0.64
N ASP A 12 8.77 11.07 -1.17
CA ASP A 12 9.79 10.05 -1.41
C ASP A 12 10.02 9.15 -0.19
N GLY A 13 9.84 7.85 -0.39
CA GLY A 13 10.03 6.82 0.62
C GLY A 13 8.88 6.65 1.64
N ASP A 14 7.82 7.46 1.62
CA ASP A 14 6.74 7.42 2.61
C ASP A 14 6.05 6.03 2.69
N MET A 15 6.03 5.27 1.59
CA MET A 15 5.45 3.93 1.52
C MET A 15 6.46 2.83 1.16
N THR A 16 7.75 3.08 1.38
CA THR A 16 8.78 2.03 1.34
C THR A 16 8.63 1.14 2.57
N VAL A 17 8.60 -0.18 2.38
CA VAL A 17 8.33 -1.11 3.48
C VAL A 17 9.63 -1.53 4.15
N LEU A 18 9.81 -1.05 5.39
CA LEU A 18 10.99 -1.33 6.22
C LEU A 18 10.60 -2.06 7.50
N ASN A 19 11.53 -2.85 8.04
CA ASN A 19 11.40 -3.43 9.37
C ASN A 19 11.78 -2.42 10.48
N ILE A 20 11.69 -2.85 11.74
CA ILE A 20 12.03 -2.01 12.90
C ILE A 20 13.51 -1.56 12.96
N ALA A 21 14.39 -2.21 12.20
CA ALA A 21 15.80 -1.87 12.07
C ALA A 21 16.09 -0.98 10.83
N ALA A 22 15.03 -0.48 10.17
CA ALA A 22 15.09 0.28 8.93
C ALA A 22 15.71 -0.50 7.75
N GLU A 23 15.56 -1.82 7.73
CA GLU A 23 15.98 -2.68 6.61
C GLU A 23 14.77 -2.99 5.71
N PRO A 24 14.95 -3.02 4.39
CA PRO A 24 13.86 -3.28 3.45
C PRO A 24 13.28 -4.70 3.58
N ILE A 25 11.97 -4.80 3.42
CA ILE A 25 11.26 -6.08 3.43
C ILE A 25 10.70 -6.35 2.03
N SER A 26 11.16 -7.46 1.43
CA SER A 26 10.67 -7.92 0.14
C SER A 26 9.44 -8.82 0.25
N GLY A 27 8.64 -8.86 -0.80
CA GLY A 27 7.47 -9.74 -0.90
C GLY A 27 6.34 -9.41 0.09
N VAL A 28 6.25 -8.16 0.55
CA VAL A 28 5.08 -7.65 1.27
C VAL A 28 3.98 -7.40 0.26
N THR A 29 2.82 -7.99 0.47
CA THR A 29 1.62 -7.74 -0.34
C THR A 29 1.01 -6.42 0.07
N ILE A 30 0.72 -5.58 -0.92
CA ILE A 30 0.12 -4.27 -0.75
C ILE A 30 -1.20 -4.27 -1.50
N ARG A 31 -2.31 -4.07 -0.79
CA ARG A 31 -3.65 -3.98 -1.36
C ARG A 31 -4.23 -2.60 -1.15
N ILE A 32 -4.92 -2.08 -2.16
CA ILE A 32 -5.59 -0.79 -2.07
C ILE A 32 -7.10 -1.01 -2.03
N PHE A 33 -7.73 -0.44 -1.01
CA PHE A 33 -9.17 -0.53 -0.78
C PHE A 33 -9.79 0.86 -0.86
N ASP A 34 -11.05 0.92 -1.31
CA ASP A 34 -11.88 2.08 -1.02
C ASP A 34 -12.01 2.23 0.51
N HIS A 35 -11.83 3.46 1.00
CA HIS A 35 -11.87 3.75 2.43
C HIS A 35 -13.18 3.29 3.08
N THR A 36 -14.33 3.50 2.44
CA THR A 36 -15.63 3.10 3.02
C THR A 36 -15.81 1.59 3.04
N ALA A 37 -15.34 0.87 2.01
CA ALA A 37 -15.40 -0.58 1.94
C ALA A 37 -14.53 -1.24 3.04
N PHE A 38 -13.28 -0.78 3.19
CA PHE A 38 -12.36 -1.31 4.20
C PHE A 38 -12.92 -1.18 5.62
N PHE A 39 -13.42 0.00 5.99
CA PHE A 39 -14.00 0.22 7.32
C PHE A 39 -15.39 -0.40 7.53
N ALA A 40 -16.08 -0.79 6.44
CA ALA A 40 -17.26 -1.65 6.52
C ALA A 40 -16.90 -3.13 6.75
N GLY A 41 -15.61 -3.49 6.73
CA GLY A 41 -15.11 -4.85 6.92
C GLY A 41 -15.03 -5.68 5.64
N ASP A 42 -15.18 -5.06 4.47
CA ASP A 42 -14.97 -5.72 3.19
C ASP A 42 -13.48 -5.74 2.85
N LEU A 43 -12.82 -6.85 3.23
CA LEU A 43 -11.40 -7.11 2.95
C LEU A 43 -11.20 -8.06 1.76
N ASP A 44 -12.30 -8.55 1.18
CA ASP A 44 -12.29 -9.47 0.04
C ASP A 44 -12.40 -8.72 -1.30
N SER A 45 -12.73 -7.43 -1.26
CA SER A 45 -12.82 -6.54 -2.43
C SER A 45 -11.76 -5.44 -2.36
N TRP A 46 -10.66 -5.59 -3.12
CA TRP A 46 -9.65 -4.54 -3.30
C TRP A 46 -9.57 -4.08 -4.76
N GLU A 47 -9.21 -2.82 -4.96
CA GLU A 47 -9.12 -2.19 -6.28
C GLU A 47 -7.85 -2.61 -7.03
N ALA A 48 -6.75 -2.75 -6.29
CA ALA A 48 -5.44 -3.07 -6.85
C ALA A 48 -4.54 -3.75 -5.83
N GLU A 49 -3.56 -4.50 -6.33
CA GLU A 49 -2.57 -5.21 -5.54
C GLU A 49 -1.19 -5.06 -6.19
N THR A 50 -0.15 -4.91 -5.37
CA THR A 50 1.26 -4.98 -5.77
C THR A 50 2.05 -5.69 -4.68
N VAL A 51 3.34 -5.93 -4.91
CA VAL A 51 4.25 -6.50 -3.92
C VAL A 51 5.56 -5.74 -3.87
N THR A 52 6.29 -5.86 -2.77
CA THR A 52 7.60 -5.21 -2.63
C THR A 52 8.76 -6.01 -3.24
N ASP A 53 9.74 -5.30 -3.79
CA ASP A 53 11.02 -5.84 -4.27
C ASP A 53 12.06 -5.99 -3.13
N MET A 54 13.31 -6.31 -3.48
CA MET A 54 14.40 -6.48 -2.50
C MET A 54 14.78 -5.20 -1.75
N ASP A 55 14.43 -4.04 -2.30
CA ASP A 55 14.69 -2.72 -1.72
C ASP A 55 13.47 -2.20 -0.93
N GLY A 56 12.41 -3.00 -0.78
CA GLY A 56 11.19 -2.62 -0.06
C GLY A 56 10.29 -1.68 -0.86
N ASN A 57 10.59 -1.48 -2.14
CA ASN A 57 9.84 -0.63 -3.05
C ASN A 57 8.75 -1.42 -3.75
N TRP A 58 7.70 -0.74 -4.19
CA TRP A 58 6.60 -1.38 -4.91
C TRP A 58 7.09 -1.80 -6.30
N LEU A 59 6.85 -3.06 -6.70
CA LEU A 59 7.23 -3.55 -8.03
C LEU A 59 6.51 -2.80 -9.15
N ASP A 60 5.19 -2.64 -8.98
CA ASP A 60 4.33 -1.96 -9.92
C ASP A 60 3.62 -0.79 -9.22
N PRO A 61 3.68 0.44 -9.78
CA PRO A 61 2.89 1.56 -9.29
C PRO A 61 1.41 1.37 -9.64
N ILE A 62 0.52 1.94 -8.83
CA ILE A 62 -0.93 1.84 -9.00
C ILE A 62 -1.51 3.20 -9.40
N TYR A 63 -2.46 3.19 -10.32
CA TYR A 63 -3.20 4.38 -10.73
C TYR A 63 -4.56 4.41 -10.05
N LEU A 64 -4.83 5.45 -9.27
CA LEU A 64 -6.09 5.63 -8.54
C LEU A 64 -6.89 6.82 -9.03
N ASP A 65 -8.20 6.80 -8.80
CA ASP A 65 -9.05 7.96 -9.05
C ASP A 65 -8.72 9.11 -8.08
N GLU A 66 -8.58 10.33 -8.62
CA GLU A 66 -8.32 11.55 -7.84
C GLU A 66 -9.50 11.96 -6.94
N ALA A 67 -9.22 12.82 -5.96
CA ALA A 67 -10.16 13.36 -4.98
C ALA A 67 -10.89 12.30 -4.15
N ARG A 68 -10.18 11.22 -3.77
CA ARG A 68 -10.69 10.11 -2.96
C ARG A 68 -9.70 9.72 -1.86
N THR A 69 -10.24 9.12 -0.80
CA THR A 69 -9.44 8.50 0.26
C THR A 69 -9.39 7.00 0.04
N TRP A 70 -8.17 6.46 0.10
CA TRP A 70 -7.89 5.05 -0.09
C TRP A 70 -7.19 4.49 1.14
N VAL A 71 -7.39 3.20 1.40
CA VAL A 71 -6.63 2.47 2.41
C VAL A 71 -5.61 1.59 1.72
N VAL A 72 -4.34 1.86 1.98
CA VAL A 72 -3.21 1.04 1.57
C VAL A 72 -2.93 0.04 2.68
N HIS A 73 -3.15 -1.23 2.42
CA HIS A 73 -3.01 -2.31 3.38
C HIS A 73 -1.76 -3.13 3.09
N PHE A 74 -0.89 -3.29 4.07
CA PHE A 74 0.38 -3.99 3.94
C PHE A 74 0.34 -5.29 4.75
N GLN A 75 0.68 -6.40 4.10
CA GLN A 75 0.67 -7.71 4.75
C GLN A 75 1.71 -8.65 4.18
N LYS A 76 2.44 -9.33 5.06
CA LYS A 76 3.24 -10.51 4.75
C LYS A 76 3.04 -11.54 5.85
N LEU A 77 2.51 -12.70 5.48
CA LEU A 77 2.11 -13.72 6.45
C LEU A 77 3.27 -14.11 7.38
N ASN A 78 3.06 -13.97 8.69
CA ASN A 78 4.04 -14.26 9.75
C ASN A 78 5.30 -13.39 9.75
N GLU A 79 5.34 -12.27 9.01
CA GLU A 79 6.54 -11.45 8.90
C GLU A 79 6.26 -9.94 9.04
N TYR A 80 5.20 -9.42 8.42
CA TYR A 80 4.88 -7.99 8.45
C TYR A 80 3.37 -7.75 8.40
N GLY A 81 2.91 -6.73 9.13
CA GLY A 81 1.50 -6.38 9.22
C GLY A 81 0.63 -7.41 9.95
N PRO A 82 -0.71 -7.39 9.77
CA PRO A 82 -1.43 -6.42 8.93
C PRO A 82 -1.23 -5.00 9.45
N ASP A 83 -0.83 -4.10 8.54
CA ASP A 83 -0.76 -2.66 8.80
C ASP A 83 -1.51 -1.93 7.69
N HIS A 84 -1.91 -0.68 7.93
CA HIS A 84 -2.56 0.12 6.90
C HIS A 84 -2.27 1.62 7.05
N LEU A 85 -2.30 2.30 5.90
CA LEU A 85 -2.18 3.74 5.79
C LEU A 85 -3.37 4.28 5.00
N GLU A 86 -3.95 5.38 5.48
CA GLU A 86 -4.93 6.14 4.71
C GLU A 86 -4.19 7.19 3.86
N ILE A 87 -4.49 7.22 2.57
CA ILE A 87 -3.96 8.22 1.64
C ILE A 87 -5.10 8.98 0.96
N THR A 88 -4.83 10.21 0.56
CA THR A 88 -5.75 11.01 -0.25
C THR A 88 -5.07 11.38 -1.57
N THR A 89 -5.71 10.99 -2.66
CA THR A 89 -5.30 11.32 -4.04
C THR A 89 -6.10 12.49 -4.58
#